data_AF-D4LCJ6-F1
#
_entry.id   AF-D4LCJ6-F1
#
_cell.length_a   1.000
_cell.length_b   1.000
_cell.length_c   1.000
_cell.angle_alpha   90.00
_cell.angle_beta   90.00
_cell.angle_gamma   90.00
#
_symmetry.space_group_name_H-M   'P 1'
#
loop_
_entity.id
_entity.type
_entity.pdbx_description
1 polymer ?
#
loop_
_entity_poly.entity_id
_entity_poly.type
_entity_poly.pdbx_seq_one_letter_code
_entity_poly.pdbx_strand_id
1 'polypeptide(L)' 'MKKKNEIVPSNSNSFPDVLPKKRRGWFEEGTDKLGRPFEKKLDEDGLYTKKEILKDGTRKLTIKKKP' A
#
# COMPACT_ATOMS: atom_id res chain seq x y z
N MET A 1 33.24 -16.81 -10.19
CA MET A 1 31.83 -16.41 -10.00
C MET A 1 31.53 -16.39 -8.50
N LYS A 2 31.22 -15.23 -7.91
CA LYS A 2 30.77 -15.13 -6.50
C LYS A 2 29.38 -14.51 -6.50
N LYS A 3 28.35 -15.32 -6.26
CA LYS A 3 27.00 -14.81 -5.94
C LYS A 3 27.06 -14.21 -4.53
N LYS A 4 26.84 -12.90 -4.43
CA LYS A 4 26.49 -12.23 -3.18
C LYS A 4 25.34 -11.30 -3.51
N ASN A 5 24.12 -11.79 -3.38
CA ASN A 5 22.96 -10.92 -3.33
C ASN A 5 22.27 -11.21 -2.00
N GLU A 6 22.40 -10.19 -1.17
CA GLU A 6 22.02 -10.04 0.21
C GLU A 6 20.60 -10.53 0.47
N ILE A 7 20.43 -11.18 1.63
CA ILE A 7 19.12 -11.41 2.21
C ILE A 7 18.62 -10.04 2.64
N VAL A 8 17.83 -9.40 1.78
CA VAL A 8 17.07 -8.21 2.13
C VAL A 8 16.11 -8.65 3.23
N PRO A 9 16.10 -8.03 4.42
CA PRO A 9 15.06 -8.30 5.39
C PRO A 9 13.75 -7.83 4.75
N SER A 10 12.91 -8.79 4.38
CA SER A 10 11.51 -8.56 4.07
C SER A 10 10.87 -8.04 5.35
N ASN A 11 10.87 -6.70 5.51
CA ASN A 11 10.06 -6.05 6.51
C ASN A 11 8.60 -6.28 6.13
N SER A 12 8.10 -7.43 6.59
CA SER A 12 6.72 -7.88 6.54
C SER A 12 5.87 -7.00 7.45
N ASN A 13 5.83 -5.71 7.14
CA ASN A 13 4.72 -4.84 7.49
C ASN A 13 3.55 -5.19 6.56
N SER A 14 3.16 -6.48 6.60
CA SER A 14 2.02 -7.05 5.90
C SER A 14 0.78 -6.38 6.47
N PHE A 15 0.09 -5.62 5.64
CA PHE A 15 -1.25 -5.15 5.97
C PHE A 15 -2.10 -6.36 6.37
N PRO A 16 -3.00 -6.24 7.36
CA PRO A 16 -3.94 -7.32 7.62
C PRO A 16 -4.69 -7.58 6.31
N ASP A 17 -4.76 -8.85 5.91
CA ASP A 17 -5.27 -9.35 4.63
C ASP A 17 -6.82 -9.25 4.58
N VAL A 18 -7.36 -8.12 5.03
CA VAL A 18 -8.81 -7.85 5.19
C VAL A 18 -9.45 -7.52 3.83
N LEU A 19 -8.64 -7.32 2.79
CA LEU A 19 -9.14 -6.99 1.46
C LEU A 19 -9.12 -8.24 0.55
N PRO A 20 -10.21 -8.52 -0.18
CA PRO A 20 -10.25 -9.50 -1.26
C PRO A 20 -8.99 -9.46 -2.14
N LYS A 21 -8.39 -10.63 -2.36
CA LYS A 21 -7.10 -10.80 -3.07
C LYS A 21 -7.08 -10.27 -4.51
N LYS A 22 -8.24 -10.20 -5.18
CA LYS A 22 -8.35 -9.66 -6.55
C LYS A 22 -9.51 -8.68 -6.60
N ARG A 23 -9.22 -7.46 -7.04
CA ARG A 23 -10.17 -6.36 -7.16
C ARG A 23 -9.91 -5.62 -8.45
N ARG A 24 -10.98 -5.27 -9.15
CA ARG A 24 -10.93 -4.48 -10.39
C ARG A 24 -11.31 -3.05 -10.04
N GLY A 25 -10.58 -2.09 -10.61
CA GLY A 25 -10.78 -0.69 -10.30
C GLY A 25 -9.60 0.19 -10.69
N TRP A 26 -9.65 1.43 -10.23
CA TRP A 26 -8.60 2.40 -10.44
C TRP A 26 -7.49 2.26 -9.40
N PHE A 27 -6.25 2.38 -9.84
CA PHE A 27 -5.05 2.29 -9.02
C PHE A 27 -4.14 3.49 -9.31
N GLU A 28 -3.67 4.13 -8.24
CA GLU A 28 -2.65 5.18 -8.30
C GLU A 28 -1.59 4.89 -7.24
N GLU A 29 -0.33 4.95 -7.67
CA GLU A 29 0.83 4.91 -6.80
C GLU A 29 1.63 6.19 -7.01
N GLY A 30 2.20 6.73 -5.95
CA GLY A 30 3.03 7.92 -6.04
C GLY A 30 3.79 8.20 -4.76
N THR A 31 4.47 9.33 -4.75
CA THR A 31 5.18 9.85 -3.59
C THR A 31 4.55 11.15 -3.12
N ASP A 32 4.44 11.30 -1.80
CA ASP A 32 3.96 12.54 -1.22
C ASP A 32 5.04 13.64 -1.24
N LYS A 33 4.69 14.83 -0.72
CA LYS A 33 5.60 15.99 -0.67
C LYS A 33 6.89 15.76 0.13
N LEU A 34 6.95 14.69 0.93
CA LEU A 34 8.12 14.31 1.73
C LEU A 34 8.84 13.09 1.13
N GLY A 35 8.49 12.67 -0.10
CA GLY A 35 9.09 11.53 -0.78
C GLY A 35 8.63 10.18 -0.26
N ARG A 36 7.54 10.12 0.52
CA ARG A 36 7.04 8.87 1.08
C ARG A 36 6.04 8.22 0.13
N PRO A 37 6.11 6.90 -0.09
CA PRO A 37 5.20 6.21 -0.99
C PRO A 37 3.77 6.22 -0.46
N PHE A 38 2.81 6.35 -1.37
CA PHE A 38 1.40 6.12 -1.14
C PHE A 38 0.80 5.26 -2.26
N GLU A 39 -0.22 4.47 -1.90
CA GLU A 39 -1.08 3.75 -2.84
C GLU A 39 -2.53 4.19 -2.61
N LYS A 40 -3.27 4.44 -3.67
CA LYS A 40 -4.73 4.61 -3.66
C LYS A 40 -5.35 3.57 -4.58
N LYS A 41 -6.42 2.93 -4.12
CA LYS A 41 -7.27 2.06 -4.94
C LYS A 41 -8.72 2.48 -4.80
N LEU A 42 -9.44 2.49 -5.90
CA LEU A 42 -10.89 2.65 -5.93
C LEU A 42 -11.46 1.49 -6.73
N ASP A 43 -12.13 0.58 -6.04
CA ASP A 43 -12.75 -0.59 -6.65
C ASP A 43 -14.03 -0.20 -7.40
N GLU A 44 -14.44 -1.01 -8.38
CA GLU A 44 -15.71 -0.85 -9.13
C GLU A 44 -16.94 -0.86 -8.18
N ASP A 45 -16.86 -1.59 -7.06
CA ASP A 45 -17.88 -1.63 -6.01
C ASP A 45 -17.93 -0.35 -5.14
N GLY A 46 -17.19 0.70 -5.52
CA GLY A 46 -17.15 1.98 -4.80
C GLY A 46 -16.32 1.96 -3.52
N LEU A 47 -15.53 0.91 -3.29
CA LEU A 47 -14.66 0.80 -2.13
C LEU A 47 -13.31 1.47 -2.38
N TYR A 48 -13.03 2.49 -1.59
CA TYR A 48 -11.78 3.24 -1.62
C TYR A 48 -10.83 2.73 -0.55
N THR A 49 -9.58 2.51 -0.94
CA THR A 49 -8.48 2.18 -0.03
C THR A 49 -7.30 3.11 -0.28
N LYS A 50 -6.65 3.55 0.79
CA LYS A 50 -5.44 4.37 0.72
C LYS A 50 -4.42 3.87 1.71
N LYS A 51 -3.21 3.57 1.23
CA LYS A 51 -2.04 3.27 2.06
C LYS A 51 -1.08 4.45 1.98
N GLU A 52 -0.59 4.91 3.11
CA GLU A 52 0.39 5.99 3.19
C GLU A 52 1.33 5.79 4.38
N ILE A 53 2.47 6.46 4.37
CA ILE A 53 3.39 6.50 5.50
C ILE A 53 3.26 7.87 6.19
N LEU A 54 2.98 7.85 7.49
CA LEU A 54 2.85 9.03 8.34
C LEU A 54 4.21 9.64 8.68
N LYS A 55 4.21 10.80 9.36
CA LYS A 55 5.43 11.58 9.66
C LYS A 55 6.39 10.85 10.59
N ASP A 56 5.83 10.04 11.48
CA ASP A 56 6.52 9.16 12.42
C ASP A 56 7.02 7.85 11.76
N GLY A 57 6.81 7.66 10.45
CA GLY A 57 7.15 6.42 9.75
C GLY A 57 6.08 5.32 9.87
N THR A 58 5.00 5.57 10.60
CA THR A 58 3.91 4.60 10.77
C THR A 58 3.16 4.43 9.45
N ARG A 59 2.96 3.19 9.02
CA ARG A 59 2.13 2.87 7.85
C ARG A 59 0.66 2.96 8.24
N LYS A 60 -0.12 3.72 7.49
CA LYS A 60 -1.57 3.92 7.70
C LYS A 60 -2.35 3.35 6.53
N LEU A 61 -3.37 2.55 6.84
CA LEU A 61 -4.39 2.09 5.88
C LEU A 61 -5.71 2.80 6.18
N THR A 62 -6.28 3.44 5.17
CA THR A 62 -7.61 4.05 5.22
C THR A 62 -8.52 3.27 4.28
N ILE A 63 -9.69 2.86 4.78
CA ILE A 63 -10.72 2.16 4.00
C ILE A 63 -12.01 2.99 4.11
N LYS A 64 -12.61 3.33 2.97
CA LYS A 64 -13.89 4.06 2.89
C LYS A 64 -14.77 3.43 1.83
N LYS A 65 -16.00 3.07 2.18
CA LYS A 65 -17.00 2.71 1.18
C LYS A 65 -17.73 3.99 0.76
N LYS A 66 -17.84 4.27 -0.54
CA LYS A 66 -18.78 5.31 -0.98
C LYS A 66 -20.21 4.88 -0.58
N PRO A 67 -21.04 5.79 -0.04
CA PRO A 67 -22.46 5.55 0.10
C PRO A 67 -23.14 5.38 -1.26
#